data_AF-U3P495-F1
#
_entry.id   AF-U3P495-F1
#
_cell.length_a   1.000
_cell.length_b   1.000
_cell.length_c   1.000
_cell.angle_alpha   90.00
_cell.angle_beta   90.00
_cell.angle_gamma   90.00
#
_symmetry.space_group_name_H-M   'P 1'
#
loop_
_entity.id
_entity.type
_entity.pdbx_description
1 polymer ?
#
loop_
_entity_poly.entity_id
_entity_poly.type
_entity_poly.pdbx_seq_one_letter_code
_entity_poly.pdbx_strand_id
1 'polypeptide(L)'
;MTKTTRLLRATTVAAILLGLTGCAVHLPASAQTPAKQADGVQVSRAWAKAADSGMTAAFGDVKNTGSGTVIVVGASSSTASSLQLHETVTKNGAETMQEAKSGFRIPAGSTLHLAPGGSHIMLMGLKAPLKAGQEISVTLRFSDGSTSCVAILVKDFSGANENYKG
;
A
#
# COMPACT_ATOMS: atom_id res chain seq x y z
N MET A 1 -43.71 84.33 6.82
CA MET A 1 -45.12 84.58 7.18
C MET A 1 -45.87 83.26 7.08
N THR A 2 -46.71 82.97 8.10
CA THR A 2 -47.90 82.09 8.08
C THR A 2 -47.70 80.60 7.73
N LYS A 3 -48.34 79.60 8.34
CA LYS A 3 -49.26 79.38 9.47
C LYS A 3 -49.41 77.82 9.51
N THR A 4 -49.26 77.14 10.65
CA THR A 4 -50.40 76.61 11.43
C THR A 4 -51.01 75.29 10.87
N THR A 5 -50.71 74.18 11.56
CA THR A 5 -51.70 73.24 12.17
C THR A 5 -52.37 72.17 11.30
N ARG A 6 -52.18 70.89 11.64
CA ARG A 6 -53.13 70.05 12.43
C ARG A 6 -52.62 68.61 12.63
N LEU A 7 -52.66 68.18 13.89
CA LEU A 7 -52.66 66.79 14.34
C LEU A 7 -53.86 66.03 13.78
N LEU A 8 -53.76 64.71 13.58
CA LEU A 8 -54.76 63.71 14.02
C LEU A 8 -54.32 62.25 13.74
N ARG A 9 -54.11 61.52 14.84
CA ARG A 9 -54.47 60.11 15.13
C ARG A 9 -54.01 58.95 14.21
N ALA A 10 -53.02 58.23 14.75
CA ALA A 10 -52.97 56.77 15.00
C ALA A 10 -53.84 55.80 14.16
N THR A 11 -53.15 54.90 13.46
CA THR A 11 -53.51 53.47 13.37
C THR A 11 -52.22 52.64 13.27
N THR A 12 -52.02 51.75 14.23
CA THR A 12 -50.99 50.72 14.29
C THR A 12 -51.26 49.61 13.26
N VAL A 13 -50.25 49.26 12.46
CA VAL A 13 -50.09 47.89 11.92
C VAL A 13 -48.61 47.55 11.95
N ALA A 14 -48.22 46.69 12.89
CA ALA A 14 -46.91 46.05 12.91
C ALA A 14 -46.93 44.90 11.90
N ALA A 15 -46.08 44.98 10.87
CA ALA A 15 -45.81 43.86 9.97
C ALA A 15 -44.41 43.31 10.29
N ILE A 16 -44.40 42.26 11.10
CA ILE A 16 -43.21 41.45 11.42
C ILE A 16 -42.96 40.54 10.20
N LEU A 17 -41.90 40.82 9.43
CA LEU A 17 -41.42 39.90 8.40
C LEU A 17 -40.58 38.81 9.08
N LEU A 18 -41.20 37.65 9.30
CA LEU A 18 -40.55 36.42 9.73
C LEU A 18 -39.52 35.98 8.67
N GLY A 19 -38.26 35.88 9.09
CA GLY A 19 -37.19 35.31 8.29
C GLY A 19 -37.49 33.85 7.92
N LEU A 20 -37.37 33.53 6.63
CA LEU A 20 -37.37 32.15 6.15
C LEU A 20 -36.14 31.43 6.71
N THR A 21 -36.36 30.66 7.76
CA THR A 21 -35.43 29.66 8.27
C THR A 21 -35.34 28.55 7.24
N GLY A 22 -34.31 28.60 6.40
CA GLY A 22 -33.98 27.51 5.48
C GLY A 22 -33.56 26.28 6.30
N CYS A 23 -34.34 25.20 6.23
CA CYS A 23 -33.93 23.89 6.70
C CYS A 23 -32.74 23.43 5.86
N ALA A 24 -31.52 23.66 6.36
CA ALA A 24 -30.35 22.98 5.84
C ALA A 24 -30.51 21.49 6.16
N VAL A 25 -30.82 20.69 5.14
CA VAL A 25 -30.88 19.24 5.24
C VAL A 25 -29.43 18.76 5.40
N HIS A 26 -28.97 18.61 6.64
CA HIS A 26 -27.66 18.06 6.94
C HIS A 26 -27.69 16.56 6.60
N LEU A 27 -27.27 16.21 5.40
CA LEU A 27 -27.00 14.81 5.03
C LEU A 27 -25.83 14.32 5.91
N PRO A 28 -25.96 13.17 6.61
CA PRO A 28 -24.85 12.62 7.34
C PRO A 28 -23.74 12.28 6.34
N ALA A 29 -22.57 12.91 6.51
CA ALA A 29 -21.37 12.54 5.79
C ALA A 29 -21.12 11.05 6.08
N SER A 30 -21.22 10.22 5.04
CA SER A 30 -20.89 8.80 5.16
C SER A 30 -19.42 8.71 5.58
N ALA A 31 -19.16 8.25 6.80
CA ALA A 31 -17.82 7.96 7.27
C ALA A 31 -17.27 6.81 6.41
N GLN A 32 -16.54 7.14 5.35
CA GLN A 32 -15.82 6.15 4.56
C GLN A 32 -14.72 5.58 5.46
N THR A 33 -14.85 4.30 5.83
CA THR A 33 -13.75 3.58 6.47
C THR A 33 -12.53 3.69 5.56
N PRO A 34 -11.34 4.08 6.07
CA PRO A 34 -10.14 4.14 5.25
C PRO A 34 -9.90 2.78 4.58
N ALA A 35 -9.73 2.78 3.26
CA ALA A 35 -9.40 1.57 2.51
C ALA A 35 -8.05 1.02 2.99
N LYS A 36 -7.97 -0.31 3.17
CA LYS A 36 -6.71 -0.94 3.58
C LYS A 36 -5.72 -0.88 2.42
N GLN A 37 -4.44 -0.77 2.74
CA GLN A 37 -3.36 -0.77 1.75
C GLN A 37 -3.38 -2.04 0.90
N ALA A 38 -3.63 -3.21 1.50
CA ALA A 38 -3.74 -4.48 0.79
C ALA A 38 -4.83 -4.50 -0.30
N ASP A 39 -5.96 -3.82 -0.08
CA ASP A 39 -7.08 -3.80 -1.04
C ASP A 39 -6.73 -3.03 -2.32
N GLY A 40 -5.76 -2.11 -2.23
CA GLY A 40 -5.25 -1.30 -3.34
C GLY A 40 -4.03 -1.91 -4.04
N VAL A 41 -3.67 -3.17 -3.78
CA VAL A 41 -2.46 -3.79 -4.33
C VAL A 41 -2.80 -4.97 -5.23
N GLN A 42 -2.20 -4.98 -6.41
CA GLN A 42 -2.23 -6.11 -7.33
C GLN A 42 -0.83 -6.68 -7.48
N VAL A 43 -0.70 -7.99 -7.26
CA VAL A 43 0.57 -8.71 -7.45
C VAL A 43 0.48 -9.57 -8.70
N SER A 44 1.48 -9.46 -9.57
CA SER A 44 1.50 -10.18 -10.84
C SER A 44 2.89 -10.68 -11.20
N ARG A 45 2.96 -11.63 -12.14
CA ARG A 45 4.21 -12.26 -12.61
C ARG A 45 5.09 -12.78 -11.47
N ALA A 46 4.47 -13.16 -10.35
CA ALA A 46 5.20 -13.51 -9.15
C ALA A 46 5.75 -14.94 -9.22
N TRP A 47 7.00 -15.12 -8.81
CA TRP A 47 7.70 -16.41 -8.86
C TRP A 47 8.83 -16.48 -7.84
N ALA A 48 9.23 -17.70 -7.48
CA ALA A 48 10.41 -17.95 -6.65
C ALA A 48 11.44 -18.78 -7.41
N LYS A 49 12.72 -18.55 -7.14
CA LYS A 49 13.80 -19.36 -7.68
C LYS A 49 13.87 -20.71 -6.96
N ALA A 50 13.98 -21.80 -7.72
CA ALA A 50 14.22 -23.13 -7.18
C ALA A 50 15.54 -23.19 -6.40
N ALA A 51 15.56 -23.96 -5.32
CA ALA A 51 16.73 -24.16 -4.47
C ALA A 51 16.58 -25.44 -3.64
N ASP A 52 17.66 -26.22 -3.53
CA ASP A 52 17.65 -27.46 -2.76
C ASP A 52 17.67 -27.26 -1.25
N SER A 53 18.27 -26.15 -0.78
CA SER A 53 18.40 -25.83 0.64
C SER A 53 18.80 -24.37 0.86
N GLY A 54 18.90 -23.95 2.13
CA GLY A 54 19.47 -22.66 2.49
C GLY A 54 18.52 -21.50 2.22
N MET A 55 18.85 -20.66 1.24
CA MET A 55 18.12 -19.42 0.97
C MET A 55 17.81 -19.30 -0.53
N THR A 56 16.69 -18.66 -0.84
CA THR A 56 16.32 -18.33 -2.23
C THR A 56 15.55 -17.01 -2.27
N ALA A 57 15.25 -16.49 -3.46
CA ALA A 57 14.54 -15.23 -3.63
C ALA A 57 13.22 -15.41 -4.39
N ALA A 58 12.26 -14.55 -4.06
CA ALA A 58 11.01 -14.36 -4.77
C ALA A 58 10.95 -12.98 -5.42
N PHE A 59 10.30 -12.95 -6.58
CA PHE A 59 10.27 -11.87 -7.56
C PHE A 59 8.84 -11.69 -8.08
N GLY A 60 8.57 -10.58 -8.78
CA GLY A 60 7.25 -10.24 -9.30
C GLY A 60 7.02 -8.73 -9.40
N ASP A 61 5.80 -8.33 -9.75
CA ASP A 61 5.37 -6.94 -9.73
C ASP A 61 4.36 -6.71 -8.62
N VAL A 62 4.54 -5.63 -7.87
CA VAL A 62 3.57 -5.15 -6.89
C VAL A 62 3.07 -3.78 -7.34
N LYS A 63 1.88 -3.74 -7.93
CA LYS A 63 1.25 -2.51 -8.43
C LYS A 63 0.30 -1.94 -7.39
N ASN A 64 0.46 -0.66 -7.08
CA ASN A 64 -0.49 0.08 -6.27
C ASN A 64 -1.56 0.71 -7.15
N THR A 65 -2.77 0.16 -7.12
CA THR A 65 -3.97 0.68 -7.80
C THR A 65 -4.84 1.55 -6.90
N GLY A 66 -4.45 1.73 -5.63
CA GLY A 66 -5.11 2.63 -4.69
C GLY A 66 -4.77 4.11 -4.93
N SER A 67 -5.41 4.97 -4.15
CA SER A 67 -5.24 6.45 -4.20
C SER A 67 -4.14 6.97 -3.27
N GLY A 68 -3.71 6.17 -2.29
CA GLY A 68 -2.66 6.52 -1.33
C GLY A 68 -1.35 5.78 -1.60
N THR A 69 -0.27 6.19 -0.93
CA THR A 69 0.98 5.42 -0.94
C THR A 69 0.81 4.14 -0.13
N VAL A 70 1.26 3.02 -0.69
CA VAL A 70 1.39 1.74 -0.01
C VAL A 70 2.83 1.53 0.46
N ILE A 71 3.03 0.93 1.64
CA ILE A 71 4.37 0.53 2.10
C ILE A 71 4.33 -0.95 2.45
N VAL A 72 5.10 -1.75 1.73
CA VAL A 72 5.34 -3.17 2.08
C VAL A 72 6.42 -3.19 3.16
N VAL A 73 6.09 -3.69 4.35
CA VAL A 73 7.00 -3.70 5.51
C VAL A 73 7.52 -5.09 5.87
N GLY A 74 7.02 -6.13 5.20
CA GLY A 74 7.54 -7.47 5.36
C GLY A 74 6.79 -8.50 4.53
N ALA A 75 7.24 -9.75 4.64
CA ALA A 75 6.58 -10.90 4.07
C ALA A 75 6.70 -12.12 4.99
N SER A 76 5.87 -13.13 4.79
CA SER A 76 5.96 -14.42 5.48
C SER A 76 5.52 -15.58 4.59
N SER A 77 5.99 -16.78 4.91
CA SER A 77 5.59 -18.04 4.27
C SER A 77 5.91 -19.21 5.19
N SER A 78 5.14 -20.29 5.11
CA SER A 78 5.46 -21.53 5.82
C SER A 78 6.69 -22.24 5.24
N THR A 79 7.08 -21.96 4.00
CA THR A 79 8.18 -22.59 3.24
C THR A 79 9.57 -22.33 3.82
N ALA A 80 9.75 -21.23 4.55
CA ALA A 80 11.04 -20.79 5.08
C ALA A 80 10.93 -20.40 6.56
N SER A 81 12.08 -20.18 7.20
CA SER A 81 12.15 -19.76 8.60
C SER A 81 11.76 -18.29 8.75
N SER A 82 12.20 -17.44 7.82
CA SER A 82 11.77 -16.05 7.71
C SER A 82 11.83 -15.56 6.28
N LEU A 83 11.07 -14.51 5.97
CA LEU A 83 11.19 -13.76 4.72
C LEU A 83 11.64 -12.34 5.03
N GLN A 84 12.55 -11.81 4.22
CA GLN A 84 13.11 -10.47 4.37
C GLN A 84 12.95 -9.68 3.06
N LEU A 85 12.77 -8.37 3.18
CA LEU A 85 12.75 -7.47 2.03
C LEU A 85 14.18 -7.02 1.75
N HIS A 86 14.70 -7.29 0.56
CA HIS A 86 16.10 -7.00 0.22
C HIS A 86 16.17 -6.15 -1.05
N GLU A 87 17.24 -5.37 -1.16
CA GLU A 87 17.58 -4.57 -2.33
C GLU A 87 19.06 -4.76 -2.68
N THR A 88 19.34 -4.74 -3.98
CA THR A 88 20.73 -4.68 -4.47
C THR A 88 21.15 -3.22 -4.56
N VAL A 89 22.27 -2.90 -3.92
CA VAL A 89 22.87 -1.57 -3.90
C VAL A 89 24.32 -1.63 -4.34
N THR A 90 24.79 -0.60 -5.04
CA THR A 90 26.21 -0.46 -5.37
C THR A 90 26.95 0.15 -4.17
N LYS A 91 27.88 -0.60 -3.59
CA LYS A 91 28.77 -0.13 -2.52
C LYS A 91 30.21 -0.34 -2.93
N ASN A 92 31.01 0.73 -2.94
CA ASN A 92 32.42 0.70 -3.34
C ASN A 92 32.65 0.09 -4.73
N GLY A 93 31.76 0.35 -5.69
CA GLY A 93 31.85 -0.18 -7.06
C GLY A 93 31.47 -1.65 -7.22
N ALA A 94 30.97 -2.30 -6.16
CA ALA A 94 30.46 -3.67 -6.21
C ALA A 94 28.97 -3.70 -5.83
N GLU A 95 28.20 -4.53 -6.55
CA GLU A 95 26.81 -4.84 -6.20
C GLU A 95 26.78 -5.66 -4.90
N THR A 96 25.90 -5.28 -3.97
CA THR A 96 25.69 -5.98 -2.70
C THR A 96 24.22 -5.97 -2.36
N MET A 97 23.69 -7.13 -1.95
CA MET A 97 22.34 -7.25 -1.43
C MET A 97 22.32 -6.85 0.05
N GLN A 98 21.31 -6.08 0.45
CA GLN A 98 21.07 -5.74 1.85
C GLN A 98 19.59 -5.75 2.18
N GLU A 99 19.25 -5.88 3.47
CA GLU A 99 17.87 -5.80 3.94
C GLU A 99 17.35 -4.35 3.89
N ALA A 100 16.22 -4.15 3.21
CA ALA A 100 15.48 -2.90 3.12
C ALA A 100 14.63 -2.69 4.39
N LYS A 101 15.27 -2.28 5.49
CA LYS A 101 14.62 -2.12 6.81
C LYS A 101 13.44 -1.14 6.83
N SER A 102 13.45 -0.15 5.94
CA SER A 102 12.35 0.82 5.79
C SER A 102 11.16 0.28 5.00
N GLY A 103 11.27 -0.93 4.46
CA GLY A 103 10.29 -1.51 3.53
C GLY A 103 10.33 -0.87 2.14
N PHE A 104 9.35 -1.23 1.31
CA PHE A 104 9.21 -0.70 -0.05
C PHE A 104 8.01 0.23 -0.15
N ARG A 105 8.27 1.50 -0.45
CA ARG A 105 7.25 2.53 -0.66
C ARG A 105 6.80 2.53 -2.12
N ILE A 106 5.50 2.38 -2.34
CA ILE A 106 4.87 2.30 -3.66
C ILE A 106 3.84 3.44 -3.76
N PRO A 107 4.17 4.56 -4.42
CA PRO A 107 3.20 5.63 -4.65
C PRO A 107 1.96 5.15 -5.41
N ALA A 108 0.85 5.88 -5.29
CA ALA A 108 -0.37 5.59 -6.04
C ALA A 108 -0.09 5.51 -7.55
N GLY A 109 -0.64 4.49 -8.21
CA GLY A 109 -0.44 4.23 -9.64
C GLY A 109 0.93 3.66 -10.02
N SER A 110 1.88 3.56 -9.09
CA SER A 110 3.24 3.05 -9.36
C SER A 110 3.33 1.53 -9.20
N THR A 111 4.39 0.95 -9.75
CA THR A 111 4.71 -0.48 -9.63
C THR A 111 6.10 -0.65 -9.03
N LEU A 112 6.20 -1.47 -7.99
CA LEU A 112 7.47 -1.98 -7.50
C LEU A 112 7.83 -3.24 -8.30
N HIS A 113 9.01 -3.23 -8.90
CA HIS A 113 9.56 -4.39 -9.59
C HIS A 113 10.47 -5.16 -8.63
N LEU A 114 10.06 -6.38 -8.29
CA LEU A 114 10.89 -7.33 -7.59
C LEU A 114 11.59 -8.20 -8.64
N ALA A 115 12.90 -8.02 -8.83
CA ALA A 115 13.67 -8.64 -9.90
C ALA A 115 15.10 -9.01 -9.46
N PRO A 116 15.74 -10.00 -10.10
CA PRO A 116 17.17 -10.26 -9.91
C PRO A 116 17.99 -8.99 -10.19
N GLY A 117 19.01 -8.71 -9.38
CA GLY A 117 19.79 -7.47 -9.44
C GLY A 117 19.08 -6.21 -8.92
N GLY A 118 17.89 -6.34 -8.32
CA GLY A 118 17.12 -5.22 -7.79
C GLY A 118 16.47 -5.56 -6.45
N SER A 119 15.30 -4.98 -6.17
CA SER A 119 14.51 -5.36 -5.01
C SER A 119 14.00 -6.79 -5.14
N HIS A 120 13.92 -7.53 -4.04
CA HIS A 120 13.39 -8.89 -4.02
C HIS A 120 12.99 -9.29 -2.59
N ILE A 121 12.31 -10.43 -2.45
CA ILE A 121 11.95 -11.01 -1.17
C ILE A 121 12.85 -12.22 -0.93
N MET A 122 13.71 -12.15 0.06
CA MET A 122 14.62 -13.23 0.42
C MET A 122 13.92 -14.23 1.36
N LEU A 123 13.87 -15.50 0.97
CA LEU A 123 13.41 -16.62 1.79
C LEU A 123 14.62 -17.21 2.51
N MET A 124 14.65 -17.06 3.84
CA MET A 124 15.76 -17.45 4.70
C MET A 124 15.48 -18.79 5.37
N GLY A 125 16.42 -19.73 5.28
CA GLY A 125 16.32 -21.03 5.95
C GLY A 125 15.11 -21.83 5.46
N LEU A 126 15.17 -22.24 4.18
CA LEU A 126 14.20 -23.15 3.57
C LEU A 126 14.04 -24.41 4.41
N LYS A 127 12.79 -24.78 4.70
CA LYS A 127 12.47 -25.96 5.52
C LYS A 127 12.49 -27.27 4.73
N ALA A 128 12.38 -27.18 3.41
CA ALA A 128 12.49 -28.28 2.47
C ALA A 128 12.97 -27.74 1.11
N PRO A 129 13.46 -28.61 0.20
CA PRO A 129 13.79 -28.22 -1.17
C PRO A 129 12.60 -27.56 -1.88
N LEU A 130 12.85 -26.42 -2.52
CA LEU A 130 11.87 -25.68 -3.32
C LEU A 130 12.12 -26.00 -4.80
N LYS A 131 11.27 -26.83 -5.40
CA LYS A 131 11.48 -27.40 -6.75
C LYS A 131 10.63 -26.69 -7.80
N ALA A 132 11.16 -26.57 -9.02
CA ALA A 132 10.43 -25.99 -10.14
C ALA A 132 9.07 -26.68 -10.37
N GLY A 133 8.06 -25.89 -10.74
CA GLY A 133 6.68 -26.35 -10.92
C GLY A 133 5.86 -26.44 -9.63
N GLN A 134 6.49 -26.29 -8.46
CA GLN A 134 5.74 -26.13 -7.20
C GLN A 134 5.10 -24.73 -7.12
N GLU A 135 4.07 -24.62 -6.29
CA GLU A 135 3.47 -23.36 -5.89
C GLU A 135 3.67 -23.16 -4.39
N ILE A 136 4.01 -21.94 -3.98
CA ILE A 136 4.08 -21.55 -2.57
C ILE A 136 3.25 -20.30 -2.32
N SER A 137 2.70 -20.19 -1.11
CA SER A 137 2.01 -18.97 -0.67
C SER A 137 2.97 -18.04 0.04
N VAL A 138 2.95 -16.77 -0.36
CA VAL A 138 3.67 -15.67 0.29
C VAL A 138 2.64 -14.64 0.75
N THR A 139 2.70 -14.26 2.02
CA THR A 139 1.87 -13.19 2.57
C THR A 139 2.69 -11.91 2.68
N LEU A 140 2.31 -10.88 1.92
CA LEU A 140 2.84 -9.52 2.06
C LEU A 140 2.17 -8.82 3.24
N ARG A 141 2.95 -8.04 3.99
CA ARG A 141 2.49 -7.23 5.13
C ARG A 141 2.70 -5.75 4.82
N PHE A 142 1.68 -4.95 5.09
CA PHE A 142 1.69 -3.51 4.81
C PHE A 142 1.76 -2.68 6.10
N SER A 143 2.18 -1.43 5.99
CA SER A 143 2.38 -0.53 7.13
C SER A 143 1.12 -0.25 7.97
N ASP A 144 -0.07 -0.36 7.36
CA ASP A 144 -1.35 -0.22 8.04
C ASP A 144 -1.82 -1.50 8.77
N GLY A 145 -0.97 -2.55 8.78
CA GLY A 145 -1.26 -3.84 9.40
C GLY A 145 -2.09 -4.79 8.51
N SER A 146 -2.53 -4.34 7.34
CA SER A 146 -3.20 -5.23 6.37
C SER A 146 -2.21 -6.20 5.72
N THR A 147 -2.74 -7.26 5.13
CA THR A 147 -1.93 -8.30 4.47
C THR A 147 -2.57 -8.75 3.17
N SER A 148 -1.74 -9.24 2.24
CA SER A 148 -2.19 -9.83 0.97
C SER A 148 -1.47 -11.14 0.75
N CYS A 149 -2.22 -12.22 0.49
CA CYS A 149 -1.67 -13.54 0.21
C CYS A 149 -1.57 -13.76 -1.30
N VAL A 150 -0.40 -14.19 -1.76
CA VAL A 150 -0.09 -14.39 -3.18
C VAL A 150 0.47 -15.79 -3.35
N ALA A 151 -0.15 -16.57 -4.23
CA ALA A 151 0.41 -17.81 -4.73
C ALA A 151 1.46 -17.52 -5.81
N ILE A 152 2.65 -18.10 -5.68
CA ILE A 152 3.76 -17.88 -6.61
C ILE A 152 4.34 -19.21 -7.09
N LEU A 153 4.64 -19.27 -8.39
CA LEU A 153 5.23 -20.45 -9.02
C LEU A 153 6.74 -20.48 -8.81
N VAL A 154 7.26 -21.67 -8.50
CA VAL A 154 8.70 -21.92 -8.44
C VAL A 154 9.22 -22.21 -9.83
N LYS A 155 10.33 -21.56 -10.20
CA LYS A 155 10.98 -21.69 -11.51
C LYS A 155 12.45 -22.01 -11.35
N ASP A 156 12.98 -22.78 -12.29
CA ASP A 156 14.43 -22.87 -12.47
C ASP A 156 14.96 -21.52 -12.96
N PHE A 157 16.06 -21.07 -12.34
CA PHE A 157 16.72 -19.84 -12.73
C PHE A 157 18.21 -19.93 -12.42
N SER A 158 19.03 -19.74 -13.45
CA SER A 158 20.50 -19.74 -13.36
C SER A 158 21.11 -18.35 -13.24
N GLY A 159 20.29 -17.28 -13.26
CA GLY A 159 20.79 -15.91 -13.27
C GLY A 159 21.09 -15.34 -11.88
N ALA A 160 21.93 -14.29 -11.88
CA ALA A 160 22.37 -13.46 -10.75
C ALA A 160 23.36 -14.15 -9.77
N ASN A 161 24.65 -14.07 -10.11
CA ASN A 161 25.75 -14.36 -9.19
C ASN A 161 25.91 -13.17 -8.20
N GLU A 162 25.12 -13.15 -7.12
CA GLU A 162 25.13 -12.04 -6.17
C GLU A 162 25.80 -12.42 -4.84
N ASN A 163 26.60 -11.50 -4.30
CA ASN A 163 27.37 -11.69 -3.07
C ASN A 163 26.59 -11.13 -1.87
N TYR A 164 26.39 -11.97 -0.85
CA TYR A 164 25.69 -11.62 0.39
C TYR A 164 26.68 -11.20 1.49
N LYS A 165 26.38 -10.10 2.19
CA LYS A 165 27.14 -9.61 3.36
C LYS A 165 26.15 -9.47 4.53
N GLY A 166 26.03 -10.53 5.33
CA GLY A 166 25.29 -10.53 6.60
C GLY A 166 26.08 -9.86 7.72
#